data_AF-A0A4Y2UXG5-F1
#
_entry.id   AF-A0A4Y2UXG5-F1
#
_cell.length_a   1.000
_cell.length_b   1.000
_cell.length_c   1.000
_cell.angle_alpha   90.00
_cell.angle_beta   90.00
_cell.angle_gamma   90.00
#
_symmetry.space_group_name_H-M   'P 1'
#
loop_
_entity.id
_entity.type
_entity.pdbx_description
1 polymer ?
#
loop_
_entity_poly.entity_id
_entity_poly.type
_entity_poly.pdbx_seq_one_letter_code
_entity_poly.pdbx_strand_id
1 'polypeptide(L)'
;MDYDKINEFWELENMGINSQENINLEMQILEKFEEITTYTNGRYETKLFWKDDQSQLNNNYEIAKKRLFNLNNKFKRDKNLYLNYKEIIQKQLKDGIVEYANCEPNNTCPGYFMPHHAVIREQKETTEVRICFDASSKSKGQACLNDLLYSSPNLNPELLRIVLKFRIGKIAMCADIQRAFLEIGIKENDRKYLQFLWAQDNGTCLDLEGQPIRALKMKRVPFGEAGMNLRKWVTSSPELERWWKNNEVDYRGCVAESEVTPKVLGLVWNHHLDCLKVDIDNISNMKGTYLSKRSVLSI
;
A
#
# COMPACT_ATOMS: atom_id res chain seq x y z
N MET A 1 -18.36 -0.33 33.67
CA MET A 1 -17.43 0.29 32.71
C MET A 1 -16.04 0.09 33.28
N ASP A 2 -15.18 -0.65 32.61
CA ASP A 2 -13.89 -1.13 33.14
C ASP A 2 -12.84 -0.02 32.94
N TYR A 3 -12.74 0.90 33.92
CA TYR A 3 -11.92 2.10 33.82
C TYR A 3 -10.45 1.80 33.54
N ASP A 4 -9.95 0.67 34.05
CA ASP A 4 -8.57 0.24 33.87
C ASP A 4 -8.24 -0.10 32.41
N LYS A 5 -9.20 -0.66 31.66
CA LYS A 5 -9.03 -0.96 30.23
C LYS A 5 -9.08 0.28 29.34
N ILE A 6 -9.91 1.25 29.72
CA ILE A 6 -9.93 2.55 29.04
C ILE A 6 -8.60 3.25 29.28
N ASN A 7 -8.09 3.20 30.51
CA ASN A 7 -6.78 3.75 30.84
C ASN A 7 -5.65 3.01 30.09
N GLU A 8 -5.70 1.69 29.97
CA GLU A 8 -4.74 0.90 29.18
C GLU A 8 -4.82 1.23 27.67
N PHE A 9 -6.01 1.50 27.12
CA PHE A 9 -6.17 1.98 25.73
C PHE A 9 -5.55 3.36 25.51
N TRP A 10 -5.77 4.30 26.44
CA TRP A 10 -5.16 5.63 26.39
C TRP A 10 -3.66 5.58 26.65
N GLU A 11 -3.22 4.69 27.54
CA GLU A 11 -1.80 4.42 27.75
C GLU A 11 -1.18 3.75 26.52
N LEU A 12 -1.89 2.92 25.73
CA LEU A 12 -1.41 2.40 24.45
C LEU A 12 -1.26 3.49 23.36
N GLU A 13 -2.04 4.57 23.43
CA GLU A 13 -1.77 5.78 22.66
C GLU A 13 -0.49 6.47 23.14
N ASN A 14 -0.25 6.52 24.46
CA ASN A 14 0.94 7.09 25.10
C ASN A 14 2.19 6.17 25.10
N MET A 15 2.04 4.86 24.88
CA MET A 15 3.11 3.84 24.80
C MET A 15 3.88 3.94 23.48
N GLY A 16 3.57 4.93 22.65
CA GLY A 16 4.57 5.56 21.80
C GLY A 16 5.38 6.57 22.61
N ILE A 17 6.03 6.14 23.70
CA ILE A 17 6.90 7.00 24.52
C ILE A 17 8.06 7.43 23.63
N ASN A 18 7.82 8.56 22.98
CA ASN A 18 8.75 9.32 22.20
C ASN A 18 9.80 9.88 23.15
N SER A 19 10.93 9.20 23.30
CA SER A 19 12.14 9.90 23.70
C SER A 19 12.35 11.06 22.72
N GLN A 20 12.81 12.22 23.21
CA GLN A 20 13.13 13.37 22.35
C GLN A 20 14.08 12.97 21.20
N GLU A 21 14.91 11.96 21.45
CA GLU A 21 15.81 11.33 20.47
C GLU A 21 15.07 10.63 19.32
N ASN A 22 13.98 9.91 19.61
CA ASN A 22 13.15 9.27 18.57
C ASN A 22 12.45 10.31 17.70
N ILE A 23 11.89 11.38 18.28
CA ILE A 23 11.25 12.47 17.51
C ILE A 23 12.26 13.13 16.58
N ASN A 24 13.46 13.43 17.08
CA ASN A 24 14.51 14.07 16.27
C ASN A 24 14.94 13.17 15.10
N LEU A 25 15.05 11.86 15.32
CA LEU A 25 15.37 10.91 14.26
C LEU A 25 14.25 10.82 13.22
N GLU A 26 12.98 10.77 13.65
CA GLU A 26 11.82 10.75 12.75
C GLU A 26 11.71 12.04 11.92
N MET A 27 11.97 13.21 12.53
CA MET A 27 12.01 14.48 11.82
C MET A 27 13.13 14.52 10.77
N GLN A 28 14.34 14.08 11.12
CA GLN A 28 15.45 13.99 10.17
C GLN A 28 15.15 13.03 9.02
N ILE A 29 14.42 11.94 9.28
CA ILE A 29 13.95 11.02 8.23
C ILE A 29 12.97 11.73 7.30
N LEU A 30 12.02 12.50 7.83
CA LEU A 30 11.06 13.24 7.02
C LEU A 30 11.71 14.32 6.17
N GLU A 31 12.62 15.11 6.75
CA GLU A 31 13.39 16.13 6.02
C GLU A 31 14.18 15.50 4.87
N LYS A 32 14.92 14.41 5.14
CA LYS A 32 15.63 13.67 4.09
C LYS A 32 14.69 13.10 3.03
N PHE A 33 13.49 12.64 3.42
CA PHE A 33 12.50 12.14 2.48
C PHE A 33 11.96 13.24 1.56
N GLU A 34 11.73 14.43 2.11
CA GLU A 34 11.34 15.61 1.33
C GLU A 34 12.45 16.03 0.36
N GLU A 35 13.73 16.00 0.79
CA GLU A 35 14.88 16.33 -0.06
C GLU A 35 15.04 15.37 -1.26
N ILE A 36 14.80 14.06 -1.07
CA ILE A 36 14.92 13.08 -2.15
C ILE A 36 13.69 13.06 -3.07
N THR A 37 12.57 13.62 -2.61
CA THR A 37 11.29 13.63 -3.33
C THR A 37 11.14 14.91 -4.13
N THR A 38 10.91 14.77 -5.42
CA THR A 38 10.80 15.90 -6.36
C THR A 38 9.50 15.82 -7.11
N TYR A 39 8.79 16.94 -7.23
CA TYR A 39 7.59 17.02 -8.08
C TYR A 39 7.99 17.45 -9.49
N THR A 40 7.81 16.55 -10.46
CA THR A 40 8.17 16.78 -11.87
C THR A 40 7.06 16.25 -12.77
N ASN A 41 6.73 16.99 -13.83
CA ASN A 41 5.73 16.58 -14.84
C ASN A 41 4.37 16.16 -14.25
N GLY A 42 3.89 16.87 -13.23
CA GLY A 42 2.60 16.57 -12.60
C GLY A 42 2.62 15.39 -11.62
N ARG A 43 3.81 14.86 -11.27
CA ARG A 43 3.95 13.68 -10.44
C ARG A 43 5.09 13.82 -9.42
N TYR A 44 4.90 13.27 -8.23
CA TYR A 44 5.98 13.10 -7.25
C TYR A 44 6.87 11.92 -7.65
N GLU A 45 8.18 12.13 -7.70
CA GLU A 45 9.18 11.08 -7.86
C GLU A 45 10.15 11.08 -6.68
N THR A 46 10.38 9.91 -6.10
CA THR A 46 11.26 9.74 -4.94
C THR A 46 12.33 8.69 -5.17
N LYS A 47 13.33 8.65 -4.29
CA LYS A 47 14.34 7.58 -4.23
C LYS A 47 13.91 6.53 -3.22
N LEU A 48 14.45 5.32 -3.35
CA LEU A 48 14.39 4.36 -2.26
C LEU A 48 15.16 4.93 -1.06
N PHE A 49 14.56 4.84 0.12
CA PHE A 49 15.13 5.44 1.32
C PHE A 49 16.03 4.44 2.04
N TRP A 50 17.33 4.47 1.72
CA TRP A 50 18.33 3.50 2.15
C TRP A 50 18.86 3.78 3.55
N LYS A 51 18.95 2.75 4.40
CA LYS A 51 19.65 2.74 5.70
C LYS A 51 21.15 2.61 5.54
N ASP A 52 21.54 1.67 4.69
CA ASP A 52 22.92 1.23 4.49
C ASP A 52 23.29 1.31 3.01
N ASP A 53 24.56 1.03 2.70
CA ASP A 53 25.04 1.02 1.33
C ASP A 53 24.32 -0.04 0.47
N GLN A 54 23.84 0.40 -0.69
CA GLN A 54 23.17 -0.41 -1.70
C GLN A 54 24.04 -1.57 -2.19
N SER A 55 25.37 -1.46 -2.07
CA SER A 55 26.33 -2.49 -2.46
C SER A 55 26.17 -3.81 -1.67
N GLN A 56 25.56 -3.76 -0.48
CA GLN A 56 25.30 -4.94 0.34
C GLN A 56 24.14 -5.80 -0.17
N LEU A 57 23.30 -5.25 -1.07
CA LEU A 57 22.15 -5.96 -1.60
C LEU A 57 22.56 -6.92 -2.72
N ASN A 58 22.56 -8.21 -2.41
CA ASN A 58 22.84 -9.25 -3.39
C ASN A 58 21.66 -9.45 -4.35
N ASN A 59 21.96 -9.87 -5.58
CA ASN A 59 20.95 -10.26 -6.55
C ASN A 59 20.19 -11.51 -6.06
N ASN A 60 18.86 -11.45 -6.11
CA ASN A 60 17.93 -12.48 -5.63
C ASN A 60 17.24 -13.28 -6.79
N TYR A 61 17.87 -13.31 -7.96
CA TYR A 61 17.33 -13.89 -9.20
C TYR A 61 16.95 -15.36 -9.07
N GLU A 62 17.81 -16.23 -8.55
CA GLU A 62 17.50 -17.67 -8.45
C GLU A 62 16.26 -17.95 -7.59
N ILE A 63 16.10 -17.21 -6.49
CA ILE A 63 14.93 -17.35 -5.62
C ILE A 63 13.68 -16.84 -6.35
N ALA A 64 13.74 -15.68 -6.99
CA ALA A 64 12.63 -15.13 -7.76
C ALA A 64 12.21 -16.08 -8.90
N LYS A 65 13.19 -16.67 -9.61
CA LYS A 65 12.98 -17.64 -10.68
C LYS A 65 12.28 -18.91 -10.16
N LYS A 66 12.76 -19.47 -9.05
CA LYS A 66 12.11 -20.63 -8.42
C LYS A 66 10.67 -20.34 -8.00
N ARG A 67 10.40 -19.14 -7.45
CA ARG A 67 9.03 -18.73 -7.10
C ARG A 67 8.13 -18.56 -8.32
N LEU A 68 8.66 -18.02 -9.42
CA LEU A 68 7.94 -17.90 -10.68
C LEU A 68 7.57 -19.28 -11.25
N PHE A 69 8.48 -20.27 -11.20
CA PHE A 69 8.15 -21.64 -11.62
C PHE A 69 7.07 -22.28 -10.75
N ASN A 70 7.11 -22.07 -9.43
CA ASN A 70 6.05 -22.53 -8.54
C ASN A 70 4.70 -21.86 -8.83
N LEU A 71 4.72 -20.57 -9.16
CA LEU A 71 3.54 -19.84 -9.60
C LEU A 71 3.01 -20.38 -10.94
N ASN A 72 3.89 -20.72 -11.88
CA ASN A 72 3.52 -21.36 -13.15
C ASN A 72 2.79 -22.70 -12.92
N ASN A 73 3.27 -23.52 -11.98
CA ASN A 73 2.59 -24.77 -11.63
C ASN A 73 1.16 -24.54 -11.09
N LYS A 74 0.89 -23.37 -10.48
CA LYS A 74 -0.47 -22.98 -10.09
C LYS A 74 -1.28 -22.52 -11.30
N PHE A 75 -0.71 -21.73 -12.20
CA PHE A 75 -1.36 -21.30 -13.45
C PHE A 75 -1.79 -22.49 -14.33
N LYS A 76 -0.98 -23.54 -14.40
CA LYS A 76 -1.35 -24.79 -15.08
C LYS A 76 -2.59 -25.47 -14.51
N ARG A 77 -2.83 -25.32 -13.20
CA ARG A 77 -4.00 -25.89 -12.50
C ARG A 77 -5.22 -24.96 -12.55
N ASP A 78 -4.99 -23.65 -12.52
CA ASP A 78 -6.01 -22.62 -12.52
C ASP A 78 -5.72 -21.58 -13.62
N LYS A 79 -6.41 -21.77 -14.75
CA LYS A 79 -6.30 -20.90 -15.93
C LYS A 79 -6.92 -19.52 -15.70
N ASN A 80 -7.95 -19.42 -14.84
CA ASN A 80 -8.58 -18.13 -14.54
C ASN A 80 -7.61 -17.25 -13.73
N LEU A 81 -6.89 -17.85 -12.78
CA LEU A 81 -5.82 -17.18 -12.06
C LEU A 81 -4.76 -16.63 -13.02
N TYR A 82 -4.33 -17.42 -14.02
CA TYR A 82 -3.37 -16.95 -15.03
C TYR A 82 -3.89 -15.75 -15.82
N LEU A 83 -5.12 -15.82 -16.33
CA LEU A 83 -5.74 -14.74 -17.11
C LEU A 83 -5.83 -13.44 -16.30
N ASN A 84 -6.33 -13.52 -15.07
CA ASN A 84 -6.39 -12.37 -14.15
C ASN A 84 -4.99 -11.81 -13.87
N TYR A 85 -4.00 -12.67 -13.63
CA TYR A 85 -2.62 -12.24 -13.37
C TYR A 85 -2.00 -11.52 -14.57
N LYS A 86 -2.20 -12.09 -15.77
CA LYS A 86 -1.73 -11.54 -17.04
C LYS A 86 -2.36 -10.19 -17.32
N GLU A 87 -3.67 -10.06 -17.13
CA GLU A 87 -4.40 -8.80 -17.30
C GLU A 87 -3.85 -7.71 -16.37
N ILE A 88 -3.61 -8.02 -15.09
CA ILE A 88 -3.04 -7.08 -14.12
C ILE A 88 -1.66 -6.58 -14.59
N ILE A 89 -0.76 -7.49 -15.01
CA ILE A 89 0.59 -7.10 -15.49
C ILE A 89 0.51 -6.27 -16.78
N GLN A 90 -0.34 -6.66 -17.73
CA GLN A 90 -0.53 -5.92 -18.98
C GLN A 90 -1.09 -4.52 -18.73
N LYS A 91 -2.05 -4.39 -17.81
CA LYS A 91 -2.57 -3.09 -17.39
C LYS A 91 -1.50 -2.25 -16.72
N GLN A 92 -0.69 -2.82 -15.82
CA GLN A 92 0.43 -2.12 -15.19
C GLN A 92 1.48 -1.63 -16.20
N LEU A 93 1.75 -2.40 -17.25
CA LEU A 93 2.60 -1.98 -18.38
C LEU A 93 1.97 -0.82 -19.16
N LYS A 94 0.69 -0.94 -19.51
CA LYS A 94 -0.05 0.10 -20.24
C LYS A 94 -0.13 1.42 -19.46
N ASP A 95 -0.32 1.33 -18.15
CA ASP A 95 -0.41 2.48 -17.25
C ASP A 95 0.97 3.07 -16.92
N GLY A 96 2.07 2.48 -17.42
CA GLY A 96 3.44 2.93 -17.13
C GLY A 96 3.81 2.81 -15.64
N ILE A 97 3.23 1.83 -14.95
CA ILE A 97 3.58 1.45 -13.57
C ILE A 97 4.80 0.55 -13.58
N VAL A 98 4.85 -0.33 -14.58
CA VAL A 98 5.91 -1.30 -14.81
C VAL A 98 6.50 -1.04 -16.19
N GLU A 99 7.80 -1.28 -16.33
CA GLU A 99 8.50 -1.23 -17.63
C GLU A 99 9.45 -2.42 -17.76
N TYR A 100 9.85 -2.76 -18.99
CA TYR A 100 10.86 -3.78 -19.21
C TYR A 100 12.22 -3.30 -18.71
N ALA A 101 12.98 -4.20 -18.07
CA ALA A 101 14.37 -3.92 -17.76
C ALA A 101 15.23 -4.06 -19.02
N ASN A 102 16.32 -3.29 -19.07
CA ASN A 102 17.25 -3.28 -20.22
C ASN A 102 18.25 -4.45 -20.19
N CYS A 103 18.19 -5.34 -19.20
CA CYS A 103 19.07 -6.48 -19.06
C CYS A 103 18.29 -7.79 -19.30
N GLU A 104 18.98 -8.79 -19.85
CA GLU A 104 18.49 -10.16 -19.80
C GLU A 104 18.53 -10.66 -18.34
N PRO A 105 17.47 -11.32 -17.86
CA PRO A 105 17.35 -11.70 -16.46
C PRO A 105 18.31 -12.84 -16.10
N ASN A 106 19.33 -12.52 -15.30
CA ASN A 106 20.33 -13.47 -14.81
C ASN A 106 20.92 -13.01 -13.45
N ASN A 107 21.82 -13.83 -12.87
CA ASN A 107 22.49 -13.53 -11.59
C ASN A 107 23.48 -12.37 -11.65
N THR A 108 23.92 -11.97 -12.85
CA THR A 108 24.87 -10.86 -13.03
C THR A 108 24.18 -9.53 -13.33
N CYS A 109 22.87 -9.53 -13.61
CA CYS A 109 22.12 -8.30 -13.82
C CYS A 109 22.13 -7.49 -12.50
N PRO A 110 22.47 -6.20 -12.54
CA PRO A 110 22.55 -5.37 -11.35
C PRO A 110 21.17 -5.16 -10.72
N GLY A 111 21.14 -5.10 -9.39
CA GLY A 111 19.94 -4.81 -8.61
C GLY A 111 19.33 -6.04 -7.95
N TYR A 112 18.02 -6.00 -7.71
CA TYR A 112 17.33 -6.97 -6.88
C TYR A 112 16.01 -7.43 -7.50
N PHE A 113 15.84 -8.75 -7.59
CA PHE A 113 14.63 -9.40 -8.11
C PHE A 113 13.70 -9.78 -6.96
N MET A 114 12.59 -9.07 -6.85
CA MET A 114 11.51 -9.35 -5.92
C MET A 114 10.71 -10.58 -6.43
N PRO A 115 10.64 -11.66 -5.65
CA PRO A 115 9.69 -12.72 -5.92
C PRO A 115 8.26 -12.19 -5.75
N HIS A 116 7.31 -12.76 -6.47
CA HIS A 116 5.91 -12.35 -6.36
C HIS A 116 4.97 -13.55 -6.27
N HIS A 117 3.75 -13.30 -5.78
CA HIS A 117 2.70 -14.30 -5.67
C HIS A 117 1.31 -13.66 -5.76
N ALA A 118 0.31 -14.48 -6.06
CA ALA A 118 -1.09 -14.07 -6.03
C ALA A 118 -1.65 -14.14 -4.60
N VAL A 119 -2.41 -13.11 -4.21
CA VAL A 119 -3.25 -13.07 -3.03
C VAL A 119 -4.69 -12.94 -3.49
N ILE A 120 -5.49 -13.96 -3.18
CA ILE A 120 -6.91 -14.03 -3.55
C ILE A 120 -7.73 -13.52 -2.35
N ARG A 121 -8.70 -12.63 -2.60
CA ARG A 121 -9.67 -12.17 -1.59
C ARG A 121 -11.08 -12.43 -2.11
N GLU A 122 -11.70 -13.49 -1.60
CA GLU A 122 -13.01 -13.99 -2.05
C GLU A 122 -14.20 -13.12 -1.61
N GLN A 123 -14.00 -12.07 -0.78
CA GLN A 123 -15.08 -11.38 -0.05
C GLN A 123 -15.27 -9.87 -0.37
N LYS A 124 -14.78 -9.33 -1.50
CA LYS A 124 -15.05 -7.91 -1.85
C LYS A 124 -15.38 -7.68 -3.33
N GLU A 125 -16.29 -6.74 -3.58
CA GLU A 125 -16.83 -6.29 -4.88
C GLU A 125 -15.80 -5.81 -5.94
N THR A 126 -14.49 -5.78 -5.66
CA THR A 126 -13.48 -5.35 -6.66
C THR A 126 -12.26 -6.26 -6.69
N THR A 127 -11.94 -6.78 -7.88
CA THR A 127 -10.79 -7.63 -8.29
C THR A 127 -10.33 -8.66 -7.25
N GLU A 128 -10.77 -9.89 -7.48
CA GLU A 128 -10.53 -11.10 -6.68
C GLU A 128 -9.04 -11.42 -6.46
N VAL A 129 -8.16 -11.00 -7.38
CA VAL A 129 -6.72 -11.32 -7.37
C VAL A 129 -5.85 -10.07 -7.22
N ARG A 130 -4.83 -10.13 -6.35
CA ARG A 130 -3.78 -9.11 -6.22
C ARG A 130 -2.40 -9.73 -6.33
N ILE A 131 -1.47 -8.97 -6.91
CA ILE A 131 -0.05 -9.34 -6.97
C ILE A 131 0.67 -8.75 -5.77
N CYS A 132 1.33 -9.61 -4.99
CA CYS A 132 2.14 -9.22 -3.84
C CYS A 132 3.62 -9.51 -4.12
N PHE A 133 4.48 -8.51 -3.90
CA PHE A 133 5.93 -8.61 -4.05
C PHE A 133 6.58 -8.83 -2.70
N ASP A 134 7.48 -9.80 -2.62
CA ASP A 134 8.21 -10.16 -1.41
C ASP A 134 9.60 -9.52 -1.39
N ALA A 135 9.67 -8.29 -0.88
CA ALA A 135 10.92 -7.56 -0.66
C ALA A 135 11.72 -8.07 0.57
N SER A 136 11.20 -9.05 1.31
CA SER A 136 11.86 -9.67 2.47
C SER A 136 12.62 -10.96 2.11
N SER A 137 12.57 -11.38 0.84
CA SER A 137 13.24 -12.59 0.38
C SER A 137 14.76 -12.46 0.43
N LYS A 138 15.44 -13.48 0.96
CA LYS A 138 16.92 -13.52 0.99
C LYS A 138 17.42 -14.95 1.05
N SER A 139 18.63 -15.17 0.54
CA SER A 139 19.40 -16.37 0.82
C SER A 139 19.91 -16.34 2.27
N LYS A 140 20.25 -17.51 2.81
CA LYS A 140 20.76 -17.64 4.19
C LYS A 140 22.03 -16.78 4.35
N GLY A 141 21.99 -15.83 5.29
CA GLY A 141 23.12 -14.95 5.61
C GLY A 141 23.27 -13.71 4.71
N GLN A 142 22.34 -13.45 3.79
CA GLN A 142 22.34 -12.24 2.94
C GLN A 142 21.31 -11.21 3.42
N ALA A 143 21.51 -9.95 3.09
CA ALA A 143 20.52 -8.89 3.30
C ALA A 143 19.38 -8.97 2.27
N CYS A 144 18.16 -8.62 2.68
CA CYS A 144 17.04 -8.40 1.75
C CYS A 144 16.78 -6.90 1.55
N LEU A 145 15.94 -6.57 0.56
CA LEU A 145 15.60 -5.18 0.26
C LEU A 145 15.01 -4.46 1.49
N ASN A 146 14.10 -5.12 2.23
CA ASN A 146 13.51 -4.53 3.44
C ASN A 146 14.51 -4.28 4.58
N ASP A 147 15.61 -5.06 4.67
CA ASP A 147 16.62 -4.85 5.71
C ASP A 147 17.35 -3.53 5.48
N LEU A 148 17.60 -3.18 4.21
CA LEU A 148 18.39 -2.03 3.79
C LEU A 148 17.56 -0.76 3.57
N LEU A 149 16.23 -0.83 3.65
CA LEU A 149 15.35 0.34 3.55
C LEU A 149 14.93 0.83 4.94
N TYR A 150 14.90 2.14 5.11
CA TYR A 150 14.29 2.77 6.28
C TYR A 150 12.81 2.40 6.34
N SER A 151 12.40 1.89 7.49
CA SER A 151 10.98 1.85 7.81
C SER A 151 10.52 3.30 7.88
N SER A 152 9.38 3.61 7.24
CA SER A 152 8.75 4.90 7.45
C SER A 152 8.58 5.11 8.95
N PRO A 153 8.90 6.31 9.48
CA PRO A 153 8.58 6.66 10.85
C PRO A 153 7.08 6.46 11.04
N ASN A 154 6.68 6.13 12.26
CA ASN A 154 5.28 5.89 12.52
C ASN A 154 4.56 7.24 12.49
N LEU A 155 4.04 7.64 11.33
CA LEU A 155 3.26 8.87 11.16
C LEU A 155 1.89 8.82 11.89
N ASN A 156 1.61 7.76 12.67
CA ASN A 156 0.52 7.71 13.64
C ASN A 156 0.90 8.09 15.09
N PRO A 157 1.74 9.10 15.44
CA PRO A 157 1.92 9.39 16.87
C PRO A 157 0.76 10.18 17.47
N GLU A 158 -0.15 10.79 16.69
CA GLU A 158 -1.26 11.54 17.27
C GLU A 158 -2.54 11.43 16.42
N LEU A 159 -3.15 10.24 16.40
CA LEU A 159 -4.48 10.04 15.81
C LEU A 159 -5.48 11.09 16.36
N LEU A 160 -5.42 11.34 17.68
CA LEU A 160 -6.18 12.39 18.34
C LEU A 160 -5.91 13.77 17.74
N ARG A 161 -4.66 14.17 17.51
CA ARG A 161 -4.34 15.47 16.89
C ARG A 161 -4.87 15.58 15.47
N ILE A 162 -4.77 14.50 14.68
CA ILE A 162 -5.30 14.50 13.31
C ILE A 162 -6.82 14.64 13.33
N VAL A 163 -7.50 13.91 14.23
CA VAL A 163 -8.93 14.03 14.47
C VAL A 163 -9.31 15.43 14.93
N LEU A 164 -8.58 16.01 15.89
CA LEU A 164 -8.83 17.38 16.37
C LEU A 164 -8.66 18.40 15.23
N LYS A 165 -7.59 18.28 14.43
CA LYS A 165 -7.38 19.13 13.24
C LYS A 165 -8.49 18.96 12.21
N PHE A 166 -8.95 17.73 11.97
CA PHE A 166 -10.10 17.44 11.11
C PHE A 166 -11.37 18.15 11.60
N ARG A 167 -11.49 18.38 12.92
CA ARG A 167 -12.62 19.07 13.56
C ARG A 167 -12.49 20.59 13.69
N ILE A 168 -11.33 21.18 13.41
CA ILE A 168 -11.15 22.63 13.43
C ILE A 168 -11.93 23.31 12.28
N GLY A 169 -12.05 22.64 11.14
CA GLY A 169 -12.78 23.16 9.99
C GLY A 169 -14.29 23.19 10.21
N LYS A 170 -14.98 24.22 9.68
CA LYS A 170 -16.45 24.30 9.68
C LYS A 170 -17.11 23.20 8.84
N ILE A 171 -16.41 22.75 7.80
CA ILE A 171 -16.84 21.70 6.88
C ILE A 171 -15.74 20.65 6.86
N ALA A 172 -16.11 19.41 7.12
CA ALA A 172 -15.23 18.26 7.07
C ALA A 172 -15.53 17.45 5.81
N MET A 173 -14.49 16.88 5.21
CA MET A 173 -14.58 16.01 4.04
C MET A 173 -13.66 14.82 4.24
N CYS A 174 -14.17 13.62 3.96
CA CYS A 174 -13.37 12.41 3.93
C CYS A 174 -13.50 11.76 2.56
N ALA A 175 -12.39 11.26 2.03
CA ALA A 175 -12.39 10.48 0.81
C ALA A 175 -11.39 9.32 0.86
N ASP A 176 -11.79 8.18 0.30
CA ASP A 176 -10.92 7.05 -0.02
C ASP A 176 -10.28 7.31 -1.39
N ILE A 177 -9.01 7.66 -1.38
CA ILE A 177 -8.21 7.79 -2.59
C ILE A 177 -7.73 6.39 -2.96
N GLN A 178 -8.22 5.88 -4.09
CA GLN A 178 -7.73 4.63 -4.61
C GLN A 178 -6.22 4.73 -4.82
N ARG A 179 -5.46 3.82 -4.18
CA ARG A 179 -4.11 3.42 -4.60
C ARG A 179 -3.13 4.61 -4.84
N ALA A 180 -3.25 5.65 -4.01
CA ALA A 180 -2.45 6.89 -4.06
C ALA A 180 -0.93 6.67 -4.14
N PHE A 181 -0.42 5.60 -3.51
CA PHE A 181 0.99 5.24 -3.53
C PHE A 181 1.54 4.95 -4.93
N LEU A 182 0.68 4.49 -5.85
CA LEU A 182 1.06 4.27 -7.25
C LEU A 182 1.15 5.55 -8.05
N GLU A 183 0.80 6.71 -7.50
CA GLU A 183 1.09 7.97 -8.18
C GLU A 183 2.49 8.48 -7.82
N ILE A 184 3.17 7.87 -6.86
CA ILE A 184 4.56 8.21 -6.53
C ILE A 184 5.48 7.37 -7.43
N GLY A 185 6.22 8.07 -8.29
CA GLY A 185 7.26 7.49 -9.13
C GLY A 185 8.52 7.18 -8.33
N ILE A 186 9.30 6.21 -8.80
CA ILE A 186 10.63 5.88 -8.32
C ILE A 186 11.64 6.40 -9.34
N LYS A 187 12.69 7.10 -8.87
CA LYS A 187 13.76 7.60 -9.75
C LYS A 187 14.48 6.44 -10.44
N GLU A 188 14.87 6.64 -11.69
CA GLU A 188 15.43 5.61 -12.59
C GLU A 188 16.54 4.77 -11.94
N ASN A 189 17.46 5.42 -11.23
CA ASN A 189 18.62 4.79 -10.60
C ASN A 189 18.24 3.70 -9.59
N ASP A 190 17.09 3.81 -8.94
CA ASP A 190 16.65 2.89 -7.90
C ASP A 190 15.68 1.82 -8.41
N ARG A 191 15.12 1.98 -9.62
CA ARG A 191 14.18 0.99 -10.20
C ARG A 191 14.79 -0.39 -10.37
N LYS A 192 16.12 -0.47 -10.53
CA LYS A 192 16.86 -1.74 -10.58
C LYS A 192 16.71 -2.59 -9.30
N TYR A 193 16.34 -2.00 -8.16
CA TYR A 193 16.09 -2.75 -6.93
C TYR A 193 14.65 -3.25 -6.80
N LEU A 194 13.77 -2.83 -7.71
CA LEU A 194 12.36 -3.21 -7.78
C LEU A 194 12.08 -4.04 -9.04
N GLN A 195 12.98 -4.95 -9.38
CA GLN A 195 12.83 -5.85 -10.52
C GLN A 195 12.01 -7.07 -10.16
N PHE A 196 11.36 -7.68 -11.14
CA PHE A 196 10.69 -8.96 -11.00
C PHE A 196 10.63 -9.70 -12.34
N LEU A 197 10.42 -11.02 -12.28
CA LEU A 197 10.43 -11.88 -13.46
C LEU A 197 9.00 -12.14 -13.96
N TRP A 198 8.77 -12.04 -15.27
CA TRP A 198 7.51 -12.41 -15.89
C TRP A 198 7.76 -12.97 -17.29
N ALA A 199 6.85 -13.82 -17.79
CA ALA A 199 6.97 -14.30 -19.15
C ALA A 199 6.54 -13.23 -20.16
N GLN A 200 7.25 -13.14 -21.27
CA GLN A 200 6.81 -12.32 -22.38
C GLN A 200 5.62 -13.00 -23.06
N ASP A 201 4.54 -12.25 -23.23
CA ASP A 201 3.36 -12.74 -23.94
C ASP A 201 3.69 -12.94 -25.42
N ASN A 202 3.68 -14.20 -25.86
CA ASN A 202 4.00 -14.62 -27.21
C ASN A 202 2.90 -15.47 -27.86
N GLY A 203 1.69 -15.53 -27.29
CA GLY A 203 0.56 -16.21 -27.92
C GLY A 203 -0.49 -16.79 -26.97
N THR A 204 -1.14 -17.87 -27.43
CA THR A 204 -2.35 -18.50 -26.86
C THR A 204 -2.11 -19.42 -25.66
N CYS A 205 -0.86 -19.59 -25.21
CA CYS A 205 -0.56 -20.46 -24.06
C CYS A 205 -1.10 -19.83 -22.77
N LEU A 206 -1.82 -20.64 -21.97
CA LEU A 206 -2.42 -20.24 -20.68
C LEU A 206 -1.48 -20.57 -19.50
N ASP A 207 -0.20 -20.69 -19.77
CA ASP A 207 0.88 -20.91 -18.80
C ASP A 207 2.17 -20.26 -19.31
N LEU A 208 3.23 -20.31 -18.49
CA LEU A 208 4.54 -19.74 -18.82
C LEU A 208 5.47 -20.76 -19.52
N GLU A 209 4.99 -21.93 -19.94
CA GLU A 209 5.84 -22.98 -20.51
C GLU A 209 6.26 -22.64 -21.94
N GLY A 210 7.58 -22.70 -22.21
CA GLY A 210 8.15 -22.31 -23.50
C GLY A 210 8.13 -20.80 -23.77
N GLN A 211 7.66 -19.97 -22.85
CA GLN A 211 7.69 -18.51 -22.98
C GLN A 211 9.04 -17.95 -22.49
N PRO A 212 9.65 -16.98 -23.22
CA PRO A 212 10.88 -16.35 -22.76
C PRO A 212 10.58 -15.50 -21.52
N ILE A 213 11.31 -15.74 -20.44
CA ILE A 213 11.21 -14.97 -19.20
C ILE A 213 11.99 -13.66 -19.39
N ARG A 214 11.36 -12.53 -19.08
CA ARG A 214 11.99 -11.21 -19.05
C ARG A 214 11.98 -10.61 -17.65
N ALA A 215 12.91 -9.69 -17.43
CA ALA A 215 12.92 -8.80 -16.29
C ALA A 215 12.00 -7.60 -16.56
N LEU A 216 11.15 -7.29 -15.59
CA LEU A 216 10.41 -6.03 -15.52
C LEU A 216 10.83 -5.29 -14.26
N LYS A 217 10.71 -3.98 -14.26
CA LYS A 217 11.01 -3.12 -13.12
C LYS A 217 9.85 -2.18 -12.83
N MET A 218 9.64 -1.90 -11.56
CA MET A 218 8.63 -0.95 -11.11
C MET A 218 9.12 0.47 -11.32
N LYS A 219 8.33 1.27 -12.04
CA LYS A 219 8.51 2.72 -12.17
C LYS A 219 7.88 3.49 -11.01
N ARG A 220 7.02 2.83 -10.24
CA ARG A 220 6.24 3.42 -9.15
C ARG A 220 6.35 2.54 -7.90
N VAL A 221 5.93 3.05 -6.74
CA VAL A 221 6.01 2.28 -5.49
C VAL A 221 5.18 0.98 -5.63
N PRO A 222 5.72 -0.22 -5.37
CA PRO A 222 5.08 -1.49 -5.73
C PRO A 222 3.86 -1.83 -4.85
N PHE A 223 2.68 -1.32 -5.19
CA PHE A 223 1.40 -1.66 -4.53
C PHE A 223 0.17 -1.56 -5.47
N GLY A 224 -0.21 -2.63 -6.18
CA GLY A 224 -1.49 -2.68 -6.94
C GLY A 224 -1.49 -1.98 -8.32
N GLU A 225 -2.66 -1.59 -8.86
CA GLU A 225 -2.81 -0.91 -10.18
C GLU A 225 -3.16 0.60 -10.07
N ALA A 226 -2.68 1.48 -10.96
CA ALA A 226 -2.59 2.93 -10.70
C ALA A 226 -3.91 3.73 -10.83
N GLY A 227 -3.88 4.93 -10.25
CA GLY A 227 -4.87 6.01 -10.43
C GLY A 227 -5.28 6.63 -9.10
N MET A 228 -5.24 7.97 -8.97
CA MET A 228 -5.75 8.72 -7.81
C MET A 228 -7.26 8.99 -7.92
N ASN A 229 -8.03 7.97 -8.29
CA ASN A 229 -9.48 8.10 -8.36
C ASN A 229 -10.06 8.09 -6.95
N LEU A 230 -10.83 9.12 -6.61
CA LEU A 230 -11.66 9.08 -5.41
C LEU A 230 -12.70 7.97 -5.61
N ARG A 231 -12.80 7.03 -4.68
CA ARG A 231 -13.78 5.93 -4.76
C ARG A 231 -14.96 6.10 -3.85
N LYS A 232 -14.70 6.61 -2.65
CA LYS A 232 -15.72 6.88 -1.65
C LYS A 232 -15.48 8.26 -1.09
N TRP A 233 -16.47 9.14 -1.06
CA TRP A 233 -16.32 10.43 -0.39
C TRP A 233 -17.60 10.89 0.30
N VAL A 234 -17.42 11.67 1.35
CA VAL A 234 -18.51 12.18 2.19
C VAL A 234 -18.11 13.50 2.84
N THR A 235 -19.10 14.35 3.15
CA THR A 235 -18.92 15.65 3.79
C THR A 235 -19.90 15.83 4.95
N SER A 236 -19.53 16.68 5.93
CA SER A 236 -20.46 17.13 6.95
C SER A 236 -21.39 18.26 6.51
N SER A 237 -21.23 18.82 5.31
CA SER A 237 -22.08 19.91 4.81
C SER A 237 -23.23 19.40 3.94
N PRO A 238 -24.50 19.51 4.38
CA PRO A 238 -25.66 19.14 3.56
C PRO A 238 -25.83 20.03 2.32
N GLU A 239 -25.31 21.26 2.36
CA GLU A 239 -25.34 22.18 1.22
C GLU A 239 -24.37 21.74 0.13
N LEU A 240 -23.15 21.33 0.51
CA LEU A 240 -22.15 20.82 -0.41
C LEU A 240 -22.59 19.48 -1.01
N GLU A 241 -23.21 18.62 -0.22
CA GLU A 241 -23.77 17.36 -0.70
C GLU A 241 -24.88 17.59 -1.74
N ARG A 242 -25.81 18.53 -1.49
CA ARG A 242 -26.83 18.96 -2.46
C ARG A 242 -26.19 19.54 -3.72
N TRP A 243 -25.15 20.35 -3.57
CA TRP A 243 -24.43 20.92 -4.70
C TRP A 243 -23.79 19.82 -5.57
N TRP A 244 -23.15 18.81 -4.98
CA TRP A 244 -22.59 17.68 -5.73
C TRP A 244 -23.65 16.91 -6.52
N LYS A 245 -24.81 16.63 -5.90
CA LYS A 245 -25.95 15.98 -6.56
C LYS A 245 -26.42 16.77 -7.78
N ASN A 246 -26.51 18.09 -7.66
CA ASN A 246 -27.02 18.96 -8.72
C ASN A 246 -26.02 19.22 -9.85
N ASN A 247 -24.73 18.99 -9.63
CA ASN A 247 -23.66 19.24 -10.61
C ASN A 247 -23.05 17.95 -11.18
N GLU A 248 -23.73 16.81 -11.01
CA GLU A 248 -23.31 15.50 -11.55
C GLU A 248 -21.88 15.08 -11.15
N VAL A 249 -21.36 15.58 -10.03
CA VAL A 249 -20.11 15.07 -9.45
C VAL A 249 -20.37 13.63 -9.03
N ASP A 250 -19.67 12.66 -9.64
CA ASP A 250 -19.98 11.22 -9.66
C ASP A 250 -20.49 10.67 -8.30
N TYR A 251 -21.79 10.80 -8.07
CA TYR A 251 -22.44 10.55 -6.78
C TYR A 251 -22.48 9.05 -6.44
N ARG A 252 -22.13 8.18 -7.39
CA ARG A 252 -21.98 6.73 -7.17
C ARG A 252 -20.86 6.39 -6.17
N GLY A 253 -19.91 7.30 -5.95
CA GLY A 253 -18.92 7.22 -4.88
C GLY A 253 -19.35 7.86 -3.55
N CYS A 254 -20.50 8.53 -3.47
CA CYS A 254 -20.97 9.10 -2.20
C CYS A 254 -21.49 8.00 -1.27
N VAL A 255 -21.02 8.01 -0.03
CA VAL A 255 -21.43 7.05 1.04
C VAL A 255 -22.84 7.38 1.58
N ALA A 256 -23.50 8.40 1.02
CA ALA A 256 -24.75 8.97 1.53
C ALA A 256 -25.93 7.97 1.57
N GLU A 257 -25.87 6.87 0.82
CA GLU A 257 -26.95 5.86 0.73
C GLU A 257 -26.50 4.41 1.02
N SER A 258 -25.23 4.17 1.36
CA SER A 258 -24.76 2.82 1.70
C SER A 258 -24.91 2.56 3.20
N GLU A 259 -25.37 1.36 3.59
CA GLU A 259 -25.44 0.87 5.00
C GLU A 259 -24.09 0.92 5.76
N VAL A 260 -23.00 1.29 5.08
CA VAL A 260 -21.65 1.38 5.63
C VAL A 260 -21.41 2.78 6.19
N THR A 261 -21.42 2.91 7.52
CA THR A 261 -20.97 4.14 8.19
C THR A 261 -19.51 4.45 7.81
N PRO A 262 -19.20 5.66 7.31
CA PRO A 262 -17.85 5.99 6.87
C PRO A 262 -16.89 5.98 8.05
N LYS A 263 -15.69 5.43 7.84
CA LYS A 263 -14.62 5.45 8.83
C LYS A 263 -13.57 6.47 8.46
N VAL A 264 -13.18 7.31 9.42
CA VAL A 264 -12.06 8.25 9.33
C VAL A 264 -10.96 7.72 10.23
N LEU A 265 -9.84 7.29 9.64
CA LEU A 265 -8.68 6.78 10.37
C LEU A 265 -9.02 5.61 11.35
N GLY A 266 -10.01 4.79 10.99
CA GLY A 266 -10.48 3.65 11.80
C GLY A 266 -11.63 3.98 12.77
N LEU A 267 -11.98 5.25 12.96
CA LEU A 267 -13.11 5.67 13.78
C LEU A 267 -14.37 5.85 12.94
N VAL A 268 -15.53 5.46 13.47
CA VAL A 268 -16.81 5.67 12.79
C VAL A 268 -17.15 7.17 12.82
N TRP A 269 -17.42 7.76 11.65
CA TRP A 269 -17.83 9.16 11.53
C TRP A 269 -19.28 9.26 11.08
N ASN A 270 -20.12 9.87 11.92
CA ASN A 270 -21.45 10.30 11.52
C ASN A 270 -21.32 11.71 10.93
N HIS A 271 -21.33 11.78 9.61
CA HIS A 271 -21.16 13.03 8.88
C HIS A 271 -22.36 13.98 9.00
N HIS A 272 -23.59 13.47 9.18
CA HIS A 272 -24.79 14.31 9.34
C HIS A 272 -24.81 15.07 10.66
N LEU A 273 -24.44 14.39 11.75
CA LEU A 273 -24.35 15.02 13.07
C LEU A 273 -22.97 15.63 13.34
N ASP A 274 -22.07 15.48 12.36
CA ASP A 274 -20.63 15.69 12.50
C ASP A 274 -20.14 15.21 13.88
N CYS A 275 -20.15 13.90 14.11
CA CYS A 275 -19.64 13.30 15.34
C CYS A 275 -18.86 12.01 15.08
N LEU A 276 -17.78 11.81 15.83
CA LEU A 276 -17.01 10.56 15.81
C LEU A 276 -17.54 9.62 16.88
N LYS A 277 -17.64 8.35 16.55
CA LYS A 277 -18.11 7.29 17.43
C LYS A 277 -17.00 6.26 17.63
N VAL A 278 -16.86 5.82 18.88
CA VAL A 278 -16.03 4.70 19.29
C VAL A 278 -16.98 3.63 19.83
N ASP A 279 -16.88 2.40 19.31
CA ASP A 279 -17.67 1.28 19.82
C ASP A 279 -17.03 0.75 21.11
N ILE A 280 -17.73 0.94 22.24
CA ILE A 280 -17.25 0.59 23.57
C ILE A 280 -17.52 -0.90 23.88
N ASP A 281 -18.55 -1.49 23.27
CA ASP A 281 -18.92 -2.88 23.53
C ASP A 281 -17.83 -3.84 23.01
N ASN A 282 -17.19 -3.49 21.89
CA ASN A 282 -16.06 -4.25 21.34
C ASN A 282 -14.80 -4.16 22.21
N ILE A 283 -14.55 -3.03 22.87
CA ILE A 283 -13.42 -2.86 23.81
C ILE A 283 -13.63 -3.74 25.05
N SER A 284 -14.87 -3.85 25.51
CA SER A 284 -15.23 -4.65 26.69
C SER A 284 -15.10 -6.16 26.46
N ASN A 285 -15.30 -6.62 25.22
CA ASN A 285 -15.28 -8.04 24.81
C ASN A 285 -13.87 -8.58 24.46
N MET A 286 -12.83 -7.74 24.39
CA MET A 286 -11.45 -8.19 24.20
C MET A 286 -10.90 -8.79 25.49
N LYS A 287 -11.09 -10.10 25.69
CA LYS A 287 -10.45 -10.88 26.76
C LYS A 287 -9.21 -11.61 26.22
N GLY A 288 -8.03 -11.28 26.73
CA GLY A 288 -6.82 -12.12 26.63
C GLY A 288 -5.98 -12.03 25.34
N THR A 289 -6.31 -11.16 24.39
CA THR A 289 -5.47 -10.90 23.22
C THR A 289 -4.70 -9.60 23.38
N TYR A 290 -3.40 -9.61 23.08
CA TYR A 290 -2.53 -8.43 23.05
C TYR A 290 -3.20 -7.27 22.32
N LEU A 291 -3.52 -6.18 23.04
CA LEU A 291 -4.18 -5.01 22.50
C LEU A 291 -3.22 -4.28 21.55
N SER A 292 -3.53 -4.28 20.26
CA SER A 292 -2.81 -3.48 19.26
C SER A 292 -3.72 -2.39 18.71
N LYS A 293 -3.17 -1.24 18.30
CA LYS A 293 -3.94 -0.18 17.62
C LYS A 293 -4.76 -0.71 16.44
N ARG A 294 -4.21 -1.69 15.71
CA ARG A 294 -4.92 -2.37 14.61
C ARG A 294 -6.09 -3.22 15.12
N SER A 295 -5.97 -3.97 16.22
CA SER A 295 -7.09 -4.77 16.72
C SER A 295 -8.26 -3.93 17.23
N VAL A 296 -7.99 -2.74 17.78
CA VAL A 296 -9.05 -1.84 18.27
C VAL A 296 -9.69 -1.01 17.15
N LEU A 297 -8.92 -0.55 16.15
CA LEU A 297 -9.40 0.32 15.07
C LEU A 297 -9.83 -0.42 13.78
N SER A 298 -9.55 -1.72 13.67
CA SER A 298 -9.94 -2.52 12.49
C SER A 298 -11.37 -3.07 12.55
N ILE A 299 -12.04 -2.92 13.68
CA ILE A 299 -13.41 -3.40 13.93
C ILE A 299 -14.41 -2.33 13.52
#